data_AF-A0A2G4SSC1-F1
#
_entry.id   AF-A0A2G4SSC1-F1
#
_cell.length_a   1.000
_cell.length_b   1.000
_cell.length_c   1.000
_cell.angle_alpha   90.00
_cell.angle_beta   90.00
_cell.angle_gamma   90.00
#
_symmetry.space_group_name_H-M   'P 1'
#
loop_
_entity.id
_entity.type
_entity.pdbx_description
1 polymer ?
#
loop_
_entity_poly.entity_id
_entity_poly.type
_entity_poly.pdbx_seq_one_letter_code
_entity_poly.pdbx_strand_id
1 'polypeptide(L)'
;MTQINWPNKTRLLLYNDNKIRMEQIQLTDGDYQDIEKNQFMMEGRCRALNISYQKTVSVRYTFDLWSTYHETVSVFKESIASTSNTWDRFTFTIPIQASNQVQTIYFALRYTVDGQEYWDNNNGLNYQIIITPPPLPLHEKEKEQQQKIKKLSKRYDFSHSYYSPPPSPPITPTELPLYTPFQDNKTELSYTDFVNKYCFYNSHSSLIYSTSPSAVFT
;
A
#
# COMPACT_ATOMS: atom_id res chain seq x y z
N MET A 1 -9.78 -1.21 5.25
CA MET A 1 -9.83 -2.61 5.71
C MET A 1 -10.08 -3.50 4.52
N THR A 2 -9.30 -4.57 4.36
CA THR A 2 -9.48 -5.56 3.30
C THR A 2 -9.95 -6.88 3.92
N GLN A 3 -11.04 -7.43 3.41
CA GLN A 3 -11.59 -8.73 3.83
C GLN A 3 -11.09 -9.82 2.88
N ILE A 4 -10.46 -10.86 3.43
CA ILE A 4 -9.92 -11.99 2.66
C ILE A 4 -10.69 -13.25 3.07
N ASN A 5 -10.98 -14.12 2.09
CA ASN A 5 -11.73 -15.38 2.26
C ASN A 5 -13.18 -15.21 2.76
N TRP A 6 -13.87 -14.14 2.37
CA TRP A 6 -15.27 -13.92 2.74
C TRP A 6 -16.22 -14.85 1.96
N PRO A 7 -17.30 -15.38 2.59
CA PRO A 7 -18.24 -16.25 1.89
C PRO A 7 -18.97 -15.49 0.76
N ASN A 8 -18.72 -15.89 -0.48
CA ASN A 8 -19.52 -15.47 -1.63
C ASN A 8 -20.91 -16.10 -1.59
N LYS A 9 -21.92 -15.46 -2.22
CA LYS A 9 -23.31 -15.93 -2.25
C LYS A 9 -23.46 -17.41 -2.65
N THR A 10 -22.64 -17.90 -3.58
CA THR A 10 -22.61 -19.31 -4.01
C THR A 10 -22.22 -20.28 -2.89
N ARG A 11 -21.35 -19.86 -1.96
CA ARG A 11 -20.90 -20.69 -0.85
C ARG A 11 -21.96 -20.88 0.24
N LEU A 12 -22.82 -19.87 0.42
CA LEU A 12 -23.96 -19.96 1.34
C LEU A 12 -24.99 -21.02 0.92
N LEU A 13 -24.99 -21.40 -0.36
CA LEU A 13 -25.89 -22.42 -0.92
C LEU A 13 -25.29 -23.84 -0.88
N LEU A 14 -23.97 -23.97 -0.78
CA LEU A 14 -23.27 -25.27 -0.83
C LEU A 14 -23.03 -25.88 0.55
N TYR A 15 -23.01 -25.06 1.61
CA TYR A 15 -22.77 -25.49 3.00
C TYR A 15 -24.03 -25.43 3.84
N ASN A 16 -25.01 -26.26 3.50
CA ASN A 16 -26.28 -26.35 4.24
C ASN A 16 -26.12 -26.86 5.70
N ASP A 17 -25.00 -27.52 6.03
CA ASP A 17 -24.80 -28.11 7.35
C ASP A 17 -24.07 -27.20 8.36
N ASN A 18 -23.53 -26.05 7.91
CA ASN A 18 -22.85 -25.12 8.79
C ASN A 18 -23.86 -24.49 9.75
N LYS A 19 -23.68 -24.71 11.06
CA LYS A 19 -24.60 -24.20 12.10
C LYS A 19 -24.28 -22.78 12.55
N ILE A 20 -23.12 -22.26 12.18
CA ILE A 20 -22.70 -20.89 12.40
C ILE A 20 -22.00 -20.36 11.16
N ARG A 21 -22.18 -19.08 10.86
CA ARG A 21 -21.52 -18.41 9.74
C ARG A 21 -21.32 -16.92 9.98
N MET A 22 -20.24 -16.39 9.41
CA MET A 22 -20.01 -14.95 9.37
C MET A 22 -20.93 -14.24 8.37
N GLU A 23 -21.47 -13.06 8.73
CA GLU A 23 -22.17 -12.19 7.78
C GLU A 23 -21.29 -11.03 7.32
N GLN A 24 -20.85 -10.21 8.26
CA GLN A 24 -20.28 -8.90 7.98
C GLN A 24 -19.33 -8.47 9.08
N ILE A 25 -18.27 -7.75 8.70
CA ILE A 25 -17.41 -7.01 9.63
C ILE A 25 -17.33 -5.56 9.20
N GLN A 26 -17.31 -4.67 10.20
CA GLN A 26 -17.10 -3.24 10.06
C GLN A 26 -16.06 -2.76 11.08
N LEU A 27 -15.30 -1.73 10.71
CA LEU A 27 -14.51 -0.95 11.66
C LEU A 27 -15.34 0.24 12.09
N THR A 28 -15.36 0.48 13.38
CA THR A 28 -15.98 1.64 14.02
C THR A 28 -14.93 2.35 14.84
N ASP A 29 -14.95 3.69 14.81
CA ASP A 29 -14.17 4.48 15.75
C ASP A 29 -14.68 4.16 17.17
N GLY A 30 -13.76 3.92 18.09
CA GLY A 30 -14.11 3.61 19.48
C GLY A 30 -14.76 4.81 20.18
N ASP A 31 -15.27 4.59 21.40
CA ASP A 31 -15.82 5.67 22.21
C ASP A 31 -14.72 6.71 22.54
N TYR A 32 -15.08 7.91 23.02
CA TYR A 32 -14.13 9.00 23.29
C TYR A 32 -12.89 8.58 24.10
N GLN A 33 -13.04 7.62 25.02
CA GLN A 33 -11.96 7.03 25.83
C GLN A 33 -11.01 6.13 25.03
N ASP A 34 -11.51 5.47 23.98
CA ASP A 34 -10.74 4.62 23.07
C ASP A 34 -10.04 5.46 22.00
N ILE A 35 -10.62 6.61 21.62
CA ILE A 35 -9.99 7.60 20.74
C ILE A 35 -8.69 8.12 21.37
N GLU A 36 -8.68 8.41 22.68
CA GLU A 36 -7.46 8.82 23.39
C GLU A 36 -6.37 7.74 23.40
N LYS A 37 -6.77 6.46 23.35
CA LYS A 37 -5.86 5.31 23.27
C LYS A 37 -5.49 4.92 21.84
N ASN A 38 -5.96 5.68 20.85
CA ASN A 38 -5.79 5.36 19.43
C ASN A 38 -6.25 3.92 19.12
N GLN A 39 -7.42 3.54 19.65
CA GLN A 39 -7.96 2.20 19.55
C GLN A 39 -9.22 2.22 18.68
N PHE A 40 -9.23 1.34 17.68
CA PHE A 40 -10.40 1.08 16.83
C PHE A 40 -11.17 -0.13 17.35
N MET A 41 -12.46 -0.17 17.08
CA MET A 41 -13.31 -1.31 17.40
C MET A 41 -13.74 -1.99 16.11
N MET A 42 -13.49 -3.29 16.02
CA MET A 42 -13.98 -4.10 14.91
C MET A 42 -15.24 -4.81 15.34
N GLU A 43 -16.39 -4.37 14.82
CA GLU A 43 -17.66 -5.02 15.03
C GLU A 43 -17.89 -6.08 13.96
N GLY A 44 -18.12 -7.32 14.39
CA GLY A 44 -18.53 -8.41 13.54
C GLY A 44 -19.94 -8.86 13.83
N ARG A 45 -20.66 -9.24 12.77
CA ARG A 45 -21.98 -9.84 12.80
C ARG A 45 -21.94 -11.26 12.25
N CYS A 46 -22.48 -12.20 13.01
CA CYS A 46 -22.60 -13.60 12.62
C CYS A 46 -24.02 -14.12 12.84
N ARG A 47 -24.34 -15.24 12.18
CA ARG A 47 -25.60 -15.97 12.39
C ARG A 47 -25.30 -17.35 12.94
N ALA A 48 -26.09 -17.79 13.92
CA ALA A 48 -26.10 -19.16 14.40
C ALA A 48 -27.51 -19.76 14.26
N LEU A 49 -27.58 -21.05 13.94
CA LEU A 49 -28.86 -21.76 13.82
C LEU A 49 -29.55 -21.79 15.18
N ASN A 50 -30.83 -21.48 15.26
CA ASN A 50 -31.55 -21.46 16.53
C ASN A 50 -32.00 -22.87 16.93
N ILE A 51 -31.08 -23.67 17.47
CA ILE A 51 -31.35 -25.04 17.93
C ILE A 51 -31.97 -25.03 19.33
N SER A 52 -31.44 -24.21 20.23
CA SER A 52 -31.87 -24.11 21.61
C SER A 52 -31.71 -22.68 22.13
N TYR A 53 -32.43 -22.37 23.20
CA TYR A 53 -32.36 -21.06 23.86
C TYR A 53 -30.99 -20.84 24.51
N GLN A 54 -30.47 -21.84 25.21
CA GLN A 54 -29.16 -21.76 25.84
C GLN A 54 -28.07 -22.02 24.82
N LYS A 55 -27.54 -20.92 24.28
CA LYS A 55 -26.48 -20.95 23.29
C LYS A 55 -25.49 -19.84 23.50
N THR A 56 -24.24 -20.12 23.17
CA THR A 56 -23.14 -19.18 23.31
C THR A 56 -22.37 -19.15 22.01
N VAL A 57 -22.22 -17.94 21.46
CA VAL A 57 -21.33 -17.69 20.33
C VAL A 57 -20.10 -16.98 20.86
N SER A 58 -18.93 -17.50 20.51
CA SER A 58 -17.63 -16.94 20.87
C SER A 58 -16.76 -16.84 19.63
N VAL A 59 -15.87 -15.87 19.62
CA VAL A 59 -14.96 -15.62 18.51
C VAL A 59 -13.56 -15.74 19.04
N ARG A 60 -12.80 -16.68 18.48
CA ARG A 60 -11.38 -16.82 18.77
C ARG A 60 -10.59 -16.12 17.68
N TYR A 61 -9.70 -15.23 18.08
CA TYR A 61 -8.90 -14.44 17.16
C TYR A 61 -7.43 -14.36 17.60
N THR A 62 -6.56 -14.08 16.63
CA THR A 62 -5.12 -13.99 16.81
C THR A 62 -4.55 -12.90 15.90
N PHE A 63 -3.44 -12.31 16.33
CA PHE A 63 -2.66 -11.32 15.57
C PHE A 63 -1.31 -11.90 15.10
N ASP A 64 -0.94 -13.11 15.54
CA ASP A 64 0.41 -13.67 15.43
C ASP A 64 0.42 -15.12 14.88
N LEU A 65 -0.46 -15.38 13.90
CA LEU A 65 -0.58 -16.68 13.22
C LEU A 65 -0.85 -17.84 14.18
N TRP A 66 -1.71 -17.63 15.18
CA TRP A 66 -2.12 -18.63 16.18
C TRP A 66 -1.04 -19.01 17.21
N SER A 67 0.02 -18.22 17.33
CA SER A 67 0.99 -18.40 18.43
C SER A 67 0.34 -18.04 19.77
N THR A 68 -0.47 -16.99 19.79
CA THR A 68 -1.38 -16.63 20.88
C THR A 68 -2.80 -16.50 20.34
N TYR A 69 -3.78 -16.62 21.24
CA TYR A 69 -5.17 -16.40 20.90
C TYR A 69 -5.90 -15.63 22.00
N HIS A 70 -6.89 -14.87 21.57
CA HIS A 70 -7.85 -14.20 22.41
C HIS A 70 -9.24 -14.68 22.07
N GLU A 71 -10.17 -14.53 23.00
CA GLU A 71 -11.54 -14.98 22.83
C GLU A 71 -12.52 -13.93 23.34
N THR A 72 -13.51 -13.59 22.51
CA THR A 72 -14.59 -12.67 22.86
C THR A 72 -15.93 -13.35 22.70
N VAL A 73 -16.82 -13.17 23.67
CA VAL A 73 -18.21 -13.67 23.59
C VAL A 73 -19.04 -12.69 22.76
N SER A 74 -19.87 -13.23 21.86
CA SER A 74 -20.80 -12.45 21.05
C SER A 74 -22.11 -12.25 21.80
N VAL A 75 -22.74 -11.09 21.59
CA VAL A 75 -24.01 -10.70 22.17
C VAL A 75 -25.14 -11.01 21.18
N PHE A 76 -26.23 -11.58 21.67
CA PHE A 76 -27.43 -11.79 20.86
C PHE A 76 -28.05 -10.45 20.45
N LYS A 77 -28.42 -10.32 19.18
CA LYS A 77 -29.02 -9.10 18.63
C LYS A 77 -30.50 -9.30 18.29
N GLU A 78 -30.80 -10.28 17.44
CA GLU A 78 -32.17 -10.52 16.97
C GLU A 78 -32.33 -11.93 16.40
N SER A 79 -33.57 -12.42 16.39
CA SER A 79 -33.95 -13.64 15.69
C SER A 79 -34.43 -13.30 14.27
N ILE A 80 -33.91 -14.03 13.29
CA ILE A 80 -34.25 -13.89 11.88
C ILE A 80 -35.35 -14.89 11.56
N ALA A 81 -36.57 -14.38 11.36
CA ALA A 81 -37.69 -15.19 10.91
C ALA A 81 -37.42 -15.71 9.49
N SER A 82 -37.45 -17.02 9.31
CA SER A 82 -37.36 -17.70 8.02
C SER A 82 -38.29 -18.91 8.01
N THR A 83 -38.78 -19.27 6.83
CA THR A 83 -39.82 -20.28 6.62
C THR A 83 -39.40 -21.72 6.88
N SER A 84 -38.10 -22.03 6.96
CA SER A 84 -37.63 -23.41 7.13
C SER A 84 -36.52 -23.63 8.15
N ASN A 85 -35.79 -22.58 8.56
CA ASN A 85 -34.73 -22.66 9.57
C ASN A 85 -34.56 -21.29 10.24
N THR A 86 -34.92 -21.17 11.52
CA THR A 86 -34.71 -19.92 12.27
C THR A 86 -33.23 -19.74 12.59
N TRP A 87 -32.72 -18.54 12.34
CA TRP A 87 -31.33 -18.16 12.64
C TRP A 87 -31.34 -17.01 13.63
N ASP A 88 -30.42 -17.01 14.57
CA ASP A 88 -30.20 -15.90 15.49
C ASP A 88 -28.95 -15.15 15.09
N ARG A 89 -29.04 -13.83 15.11
CA ARG A 89 -27.96 -12.90 14.79
C ARG A 89 -27.24 -12.50 16.07
N PHE A 90 -25.92 -12.56 16.02
CA PHE A 90 -25.03 -12.17 17.11
C PHE A 90 -24.05 -11.10 16.62
N THR A 91 -23.60 -10.26 17.55
CA THR A 91 -22.59 -9.24 17.30
C THR A 91 -21.46 -9.35 18.31
N PHE A 92 -20.23 -9.18 17.85
CA PHE A 92 -19.03 -9.16 18.69
C PHE A 92 -18.17 -7.96 18.34
N THR A 93 -17.36 -7.55 19.30
CA THR A 93 -16.39 -6.46 19.11
C THR A 93 -14.99 -6.96 19.46
N ILE A 94 -14.03 -6.64 18.60
CA ILE A 94 -12.61 -6.92 18.84
C ILE A 94 -11.89 -5.57 18.94
N PRO A 95 -11.23 -5.28 20.06
CA PRO A 95 -10.42 -4.08 20.19
C PRO A 95 -9.15 -4.21 19.35
N ILE A 96 -8.84 -3.16 18.60
CA ILE A 96 -7.71 -3.11 17.69
C ILE A 96 -6.88 -1.89 18.01
N GLN A 97 -5.63 -2.12 18.39
CA GLN A 97 -4.68 -1.04 18.63
C GLN A 97 -4.24 -0.46 17.29
N ALA A 98 -4.35 0.84 17.11
CA ALA A 98 -3.83 1.47 15.91
C ALA A 98 -2.30 1.32 15.86
N SER A 99 -1.81 0.82 14.74
CA SER A 99 -0.38 0.71 14.46
C SER A 99 -0.05 1.47 13.19
N ASN A 100 1.19 1.98 13.14
CA ASN A 100 1.76 2.55 11.92
C ASN A 100 2.13 1.48 10.88
N GLN A 101 1.92 0.20 11.21
CA GLN A 101 2.18 -0.94 10.35
C GLN A 101 0.88 -1.65 9.96
N VAL A 102 0.95 -2.40 8.86
CA VAL A 102 -0.15 -3.26 8.43
C VAL A 102 -0.36 -4.36 9.48
N GLN A 103 -1.58 -4.47 10.00
CA GLN A 103 -1.96 -5.50 10.95
C GLN A 103 -2.86 -6.53 10.26
N THR A 104 -2.60 -7.81 10.53
CA THR A 104 -3.44 -8.92 10.05
C THR A 104 -4.09 -9.61 11.22
N ILE A 105 -5.39 -9.88 11.10
CA ILE A 105 -6.18 -10.57 12.12
C ILE A 105 -6.72 -11.84 11.50
N TYR A 106 -6.53 -12.96 12.19
CA TYR A 106 -7.18 -14.22 11.86
C TYR A 106 -8.19 -14.56 12.94
N PHE A 107 -9.36 -15.04 12.55
CA PHE A 107 -10.37 -15.47 13.51
C PHE A 107 -11.22 -16.64 13.01
N ALA A 108 -11.84 -17.32 13.97
CA ALA A 108 -12.80 -18.40 13.78
C ALA A 108 -13.97 -18.23 14.76
N LEU A 109 -15.15 -18.69 14.36
CA LEU A 109 -16.34 -18.65 15.19
C LEU A 109 -16.53 -19.99 15.90
N ARG A 110 -16.88 -19.95 17.18
CA ARG A 110 -17.28 -21.10 18.00
C ARG A 110 -18.71 -20.92 18.48
N TYR A 111 -19.55 -21.89 18.18
CA TYR A 111 -20.95 -21.95 18.57
C TYR A 111 -21.17 -23.14 19.50
N THR A 112 -21.55 -22.88 20.74
CA THR A 112 -21.88 -23.91 21.73
C THR A 112 -23.38 -23.91 21.98
N VAL A 113 -24.03 -25.05 21.77
CA VAL A 113 -25.48 -25.23 21.99
C VAL A 113 -25.77 -26.68 22.38
N ASP A 114 -26.66 -26.88 23.34
CA ASP A 114 -27.05 -28.21 23.86
C ASP A 114 -25.85 -29.12 24.18
N GLY A 115 -24.77 -28.55 24.71
CA GLY A 115 -23.54 -29.27 25.06
C GLY A 115 -22.66 -29.68 23.86
N GLN A 116 -22.99 -29.25 22.63
CA GLN A 116 -22.20 -29.49 21.44
C GLN A 116 -21.51 -28.21 20.96
N GLU A 117 -20.29 -28.35 20.45
CA GLU A 117 -19.52 -27.25 19.86
C GLU A 117 -19.44 -27.37 18.34
N TYR A 118 -19.70 -26.26 17.65
CA TYR A 118 -19.60 -26.12 16.21
C TYR A 118 -18.61 -25.01 15.88
N TRP A 119 -17.69 -25.27 14.97
CA TRP A 119 -16.67 -24.33 14.55
C TRP A 119 -16.88 -23.91 13.11
N ASP A 120 -16.82 -22.60 12.86
CA ASP A 120 -16.65 -22.05 11.53
C ASP A 120 -15.25 -21.42 11.42
N ASN A 121 -14.33 -22.24 10.95
CA ASN A 121 -12.95 -21.87 10.64
C ASN A 121 -12.76 -21.59 9.14
N ASN A 122 -13.85 -21.30 8.42
CA ASN A 122 -13.80 -20.98 7.02
C ASN A 122 -13.17 -22.10 6.15
N ASN A 123 -13.45 -23.38 6.47
CA ASN A 123 -12.86 -24.57 5.81
C ASN A 123 -11.33 -24.66 5.97
N GLY A 124 -10.80 -24.22 7.10
CA GLY A 124 -9.37 -24.25 7.40
C GLY A 124 -8.59 -23.05 6.86
N LEU A 125 -9.21 -22.18 6.07
CA LEU A 125 -8.59 -20.93 5.60
C LEU A 125 -8.62 -19.83 6.67
N ASN A 126 -9.50 -19.96 7.68
CA ASN A 126 -9.87 -18.93 8.64
C ASN A 126 -10.35 -17.63 7.98
N TYR A 127 -10.98 -16.78 8.78
CA TYR A 127 -11.30 -15.43 8.32
C TYR A 127 -10.09 -14.54 8.51
N GLN A 128 -9.69 -13.82 7.46
CA GLN A 128 -8.52 -12.94 7.47
C GLN A 128 -8.93 -11.50 7.17
N ILE A 129 -8.43 -10.58 7.99
CA ILE A 129 -8.63 -9.14 7.82
C ILE A 129 -7.28 -8.46 7.81
N ILE A 130 -7.09 -7.57 6.84
CA ILE A 130 -5.91 -6.71 6.77
C ILE A 130 -6.33 -5.27 7.05
N ILE A 131 -5.66 -4.68 8.03
CA ILE A 131 -5.82 -3.29 8.44
C ILE A 131 -4.58 -2.55 8.02
N THR A 132 -4.74 -1.63 7.07
CA THR A 132 -3.67 -0.79 6.56
C THR A 132 -3.78 0.59 7.21
N PRO A 133 -2.68 1.16 7.71
CA PRO A 133 -2.68 2.54 8.17
C PRO A 133 -3.06 3.47 7.01
N PRO A 134 -3.67 4.64 7.30
CA PRO A 134 -3.92 5.63 6.26
C PRO A 134 -2.60 5.97 5.57
N PRO A 135 -2.60 6.18 4.23
CA PRO A 135 -1.41 6.61 3.53
C PRO A 135 -0.89 7.86 4.20
N LEU A 136 0.39 7.85 4.63
CA LEU A 136 1.04 9.08 5.07
C LEU A 136 0.83 10.13 3.97
N PRO A 137 0.47 11.37 4.31
CA PRO A 137 0.31 12.41 3.30
C PRO A 137 1.68 12.64 2.63
N LEU A 138 1.90 11.99 1.49
CA LEU A 138 3.11 12.15 0.66
C LEU A 138 3.22 13.56 0.04
N HIS A 139 2.26 14.45 0.30
CA HIS A 139 2.03 15.62 -0.54
C HIS A 139 2.54 16.97 -0.02
N GLU A 140 3.26 17.05 1.11
CA GLU A 140 3.84 18.33 1.54
C GLU A 140 5.19 18.59 0.86
N LYS A 141 6.08 17.58 0.82
CA LYS A 141 7.42 17.72 0.21
C LYS A 141 7.37 17.83 -1.33
N GLU A 142 6.45 17.12 -1.98
CA GLU A 142 6.27 17.18 -3.44
C GLU A 142 5.65 18.52 -3.89
N LYS A 143 4.71 19.09 -3.12
CA LYS A 143 4.13 20.41 -3.40
C LYS A 143 5.16 21.53 -3.22
N GLU A 144 6.01 21.47 -2.18
CA GLU A 144 7.11 22.43 -2.01
C GLU A 144 8.15 22.34 -3.13
N GLN A 145 8.52 21.12 -3.56
CA GLN A 145 9.45 20.93 -4.67
C GLN A 145 8.86 21.43 -5.98
N GLN A 146 7.59 21.14 -6.29
CA GLN A 146 6.93 21.65 -7.49
C GLN A 146 6.76 23.18 -7.46
N GLN A 147 6.51 23.77 -6.29
CA GLN A 147 6.47 25.22 -6.15
C GLN A 147 7.85 25.86 -6.29
N LYS A 148 8.91 25.23 -5.76
CA LYS A 148 10.30 25.67 -5.97
C LYS A 148 10.69 25.56 -7.45
N ILE A 149 10.35 24.47 -8.13
CA ILE A 149 10.63 24.26 -9.56
C ILE A 149 9.84 25.27 -10.41
N LYS A 150 8.56 25.52 -10.12
CA LYS A 150 7.74 26.54 -10.81
C LYS A 150 8.24 27.98 -10.56
N LYS A 151 8.74 28.26 -9.35
CA LYS A 151 9.37 29.55 -9.03
C LYS A 151 10.72 29.71 -9.74
N LEU A 152 11.52 28.65 -9.83
CA LEU A 152 12.78 28.65 -10.58
C LEU A 152 12.53 28.79 -12.09
N SER A 153 11.56 28.07 -12.67
CA SER A 153 11.26 28.13 -14.10
C SER A 153 10.76 29.51 -14.52
N LYS A 154 10.01 30.21 -13.65
CA LYS A 154 9.62 31.61 -13.88
C LYS A 154 10.78 32.60 -13.78
N ARG A 155 11.83 32.29 -13.00
CA ARG A 155 13.05 33.13 -12.93
C ARG A 155 13.94 32.94 -14.16
N TYR A 156 13.96 31.73 -14.71
CA TYR A 156 14.72 31.37 -15.90
C TYR A 156 13.75 31.10 -17.06
N ASP A 157 12.94 32.11 -17.39
CA ASP A 157 12.08 32.06 -18.57
C ASP A 157 12.86 32.57 -19.79
N PHE A 158 13.48 31.64 -20.51
CA PHE A 158 14.23 31.93 -21.74
C PHE A 158 13.32 32.12 -22.97
N SER A 159 11.99 32.09 -22.81
CA SER A 159 11.06 32.25 -23.95
C SER A 159 11.07 33.65 -24.57
N HIS A 160 11.62 34.65 -23.87
CA HIS A 160 11.70 36.04 -24.36
C HIS A 160 12.95 36.36 -25.18
N SER A 161 13.95 35.48 -25.29
CA SER A 161 15.18 35.79 -26.03
C SER A 161 15.16 35.43 -27.52
N TYR A 162 14.01 35.04 -28.08
CA TYR A 162 13.90 34.64 -29.50
C TYR A 162 13.42 35.74 -30.46
N TYR A 163 13.10 36.95 -29.98
CA TYR A 163 12.53 38.02 -30.82
C TYR A 163 13.19 39.40 -30.66
N SER A 164 14.42 39.47 -30.17
CA SER A 164 15.22 40.69 -30.32
C SER A 164 16.08 40.56 -31.58
N PRO A 165 15.85 41.35 -32.65
CA PRO A 165 16.84 41.43 -33.72
C PRO A 165 18.16 41.95 -33.13
N PRO A 166 19.32 41.41 -33.54
CA PRO A 166 20.60 41.93 -33.08
C PRO A 166 20.76 43.40 -33.52
N PRO A 167 21.35 44.27 -32.67
CA PRO A 167 21.61 45.65 -33.07
C PRO A 167 22.58 45.67 -34.26
N SER A 168 22.25 46.48 -35.28
CA SER A 168 23.09 46.65 -36.47
C SER A 168 24.49 47.16 -36.09
N PRO A 169 25.57 46.65 -36.72
CA PRO A 169 26.91 47.15 -36.46
C PRO A 169 27.08 48.60 -36.98
N PRO A 170 27.94 49.42 -36.35
CA PRO A 170 28.29 50.74 -36.87
C PRO A 170 29.02 50.61 -38.21
N ILE A 171 28.65 51.45 -39.18
CA ILE A 171 29.35 51.56 -40.47
C ILE A 171 30.64 52.34 -40.24
N THR A 172 31.82 51.75 -40.43
CA THR A 172 33.10 52.47 -40.55
C THR A 172 34.18 51.58 -41.21
N PRO A 173 35.26 52.15 -41.80
CA PRO A 173 35.64 51.90 -43.19
C PRO A 173 36.68 50.79 -43.34
N THR A 174 36.76 50.27 -44.56
CA THR A 174 37.69 49.25 -45.02
C THR A 174 39.14 49.71 -44.94
N GLU A 175 39.91 49.22 -43.97
CA GLU A 175 41.35 49.01 -44.12
C GLU A 175 41.83 47.90 -43.17
N LEU A 176 42.44 46.86 -43.72
CA LEU A 176 42.98 45.72 -42.97
C LEU A 176 44.45 45.99 -42.59
N PRO A 177 44.86 45.88 -41.31
CA PRO A 177 46.25 45.68 -40.97
C PRO A 177 46.60 44.19 -40.83
N LEU A 178 47.79 43.87 -41.33
CA LEU A 178 48.43 42.55 -41.39
C LEU A 178 48.70 41.93 -40.01
N TYR A 179 48.59 40.61 -39.99
CA TYR A 179 48.90 39.69 -38.90
C TYR A 179 50.36 39.80 -38.42
N THR A 180 50.55 39.88 -37.10
CA THR A 180 51.79 39.43 -36.43
C THR A 180 51.43 38.61 -35.18
N PRO A 181 52.17 37.53 -34.87
CA PRO A 181 51.84 36.63 -33.78
C PRO A 181 52.46 37.11 -32.47
N PHE A 182 51.73 36.97 -31.36
CA PHE A 182 52.30 37.01 -30.01
C PHE A 182 51.76 35.83 -29.18
N GLN A 183 52.69 35.05 -28.66
CA GLN A 183 52.44 33.94 -27.73
C GLN A 183 52.05 34.51 -26.36
N ASP A 184 51.06 33.90 -25.70
CA ASP A 184 51.30 33.47 -24.32
C ASP A 184 50.35 32.36 -23.86
N ASN A 185 50.96 31.43 -23.14
CA ASN A 185 50.43 30.13 -22.76
C ASN A 185 49.39 30.22 -21.65
N LYS A 186 48.24 29.55 -21.82
CA LYS A 186 47.51 28.88 -20.72
C LYS A 186 46.72 27.70 -21.28
N THR A 187 47.10 26.53 -20.80
CA THR A 187 46.55 25.19 -21.04
C THR A 187 45.03 25.17 -21.18
N GLU A 188 44.56 24.93 -22.41
CA GLU A 188 43.20 24.44 -22.66
C GLU A 188 43.09 23.04 -22.08
N LEU A 189 42.21 22.87 -21.09
CA LEU A 189 41.73 21.55 -20.71
C LEU A 189 41.01 20.95 -21.91
N SER A 190 41.40 19.74 -22.32
CA SER A 190 40.70 19.01 -23.36
C SER A 190 39.24 18.81 -22.94
N TYR A 191 38.33 18.88 -23.91
CA TYR A 191 36.90 18.57 -23.70
C TYR A 191 36.72 17.25 -22.94
N THR A 192 37.60 16.27 -23.21
CA THR A 192 37.61 14.98 -22.51
C THR A 192 37.96 15.08 -21.01
N ASP A 193 38.86 15.97 -20.61
CA ASP A 193 39.24 16.17 -19.20
C ASP A 193 38.12 16.87 -18.40
N PHE A 194 37.37 17.77 -19.05
CA PHE A 194 36.24 18.43 -18.42
C PHE A 194 35.10 17.44 -18.13
N VAL A 195 34.80 16.55 -19.08
CA VAL A 195 33.76 15.54 -18.91
C VAL A 195 34.14 14.54 -17.80
N ASN A 196 35.40 14.12 -17.73
CA ASN A 196 35.87 13.17 -16.70
C ASN A 196 35.83 13.74 -15.27
N LYS A 197 35.99 15.06 -15.11
CA LYS A 197 36.00 15.70 -13.78
C LYS A 197 34.60 15.91 -13.19
N TYR A 198 33.58 16.06 -14.03
CA TYR A 198 32.25 16.49 -13.58
C TYR A 198 31.11 15.50 -13.90
N CYS A 199 31.38 14.42 -14.66
CA CYS A 199 30.38 13.40 -14.97
C CYS A 199 30.78 12.04 -14.35
N PHE A 200 30.27 11.75 -13.15
CA PHE A 200 30.36 10.40 -12.58
C PHE A 200 29.29 9.49 -13.20
N TYR A 201 29.56 8.91 -14.37
CA TYR A 201 28.92 7.67 -14.78
C TYR A 201 29.88 6.50 -14.56
N ASN A 202 29.51 5.70 -13.57
CA ASN A 202 30.18 4.48 -13.16
C ASN A 202 30.34 3.52 -14.35
N SER A 203 31.57 3.21 -14.74
CA SER A 203 31.86 2.14 -15.71
C SER A 203 33.20 1.47 -15.39
N HIS A 204 33.17 0.47 -14.50
CA HIS A 204 34.16 -0.60 -14.57
C HIS A 204 33.77 -1.51 -15.74
N SER A 205 34.44 -1.32 -16.87
CA SER A 205 34.64 -2.36 -17.86
C SER A 205 35.98 -3.05 -17.56
N SER A 206 36.01 -4.37 -17.66
CA SER A 206 37.27 -5.08 -17.97
C SER A 206 36.92 -6.24 -18.88
N LEU A 207 37.17 -6.01 -20.16
CA LEU A 207 37.40 -7.06 -21.17
C LEU A 207 38.76 -7.69 -20.93
N ILE A 208 38.86 -9.00 -21.12
CA ILE A 208 39.90 -9.76 -21.86
C ILE A 208 39.62 -11.26 -21.65
N TYR A 209 39.71 -12.24 -22.57
CA TYR A 209 40.28 -12.42 -23.92
C TYR A 209 39.69 -13.75 -24.48
N SER A 210 39.69 -13.92 -25.82
CA SER A 210 39.93 -15.22 -26.54
C SER A 210 38.88 -16.36 -26.38
N THR A 211 38.38 -17.12 -27.36
CA THR A 211 38.70 -17.48 -28.77
C THR A 211 37.47 -18.21 -29.35
N SER A 212 37.14 -17.99 -30.62
CA SER A 212 36.21 -18.82 -31.44
C SER A 212 36.83 -20.21 -31.72
N PRO A 213 36.07 -21.31 -32.03
CA PRO A 213 35.29 -21.37 -33.28
C PRO A 213 34.01 -22.28 -33.32
N SER A 214 33.25 -22.06 -34.40
CA SER A 214 32.38 -23.00 -35.15
C SER A 214 30.99 -23.36 -34.64
N ALA A 215 29.98 -22.80 -35.33
CA ALA A 215 28.66 -23.40 -35.51
C ALA A 215 28.60 -24.03 -36.91
N VAL A 216 28.33 -25.33 -36.98
CA VAL A 216 27.91 -26.03 -38.20
C VAL A 216 26.41 -26.30 -38.04
N PHE A 217 25.62 -25.68 -38.92
CA PHE A 217 24.24 -26.08 -39.17
C PHE A 217 24.22 -27.09 -40.31
N THR A 218 23.56 -28.22 -40.09
CA THR A 218 22.88 -29.05 -41.09
C THR A 218 21.53 -29.40 -40.54
#